data_AF-A0A6V7PSP7-F1
#
_entry.id   AF-A0A6V7PSP7-F1
#
_cell.length_a   1.000
_cell.length_b   1.000
_cell.length_c   1.000
_cell.angle_alpha   90.00
_cell.angle_beta   90.00
_cell.angle_gamma   90.00
#
_symmetry.space_group_name_H-M   'P 1'
#
loop_
_entity.id
_entity.type
_entity.pdbx_description
1 polymer ?
#
loop_
_entity_poly.entity_id
_entity_poly.type
_entity_poly.pdbx_seq_one_letter_code
_entity_poly.pdbx_strand_id
1 'polypeptide(L)'
;MGGGYAQPDRGHGHIGGDRAVVSLGPFHHGEPRLRPMEEHKQRALVHFIKRTQVPFDDLVAAAYDVVQQLQDAYQKLDGEFRDNKGRFVELMIVDGCFMLEKLVAVETRGQPPNEDQIINRWVLEFLSSEAQPLAAGVGLGLHPLDVFRKSMLLQSPPRRSRPQIDSDPFVSEIIRPAVELYEAGLRFKKSETLQSLRDIQFSHGVLSLPVITVDDTTEYMFLNLMAFESLHIDCRH
;
A
#
# COMPACT_ATOMS: atom_id res chain seq x y z
N MET A 1 -57.26 -25.42 -2.96
CA MET A 1 -56.68 -24.34 -2.13
C MET A 1 -55.89 -25.01 -1.01
N GLY A 2 -54.59 -24.86 -0.82
CA GLY A 2 -53.53 -24.25 -1.60
C GLY A 2 -52.26 -25.11 -1.45
N GLY A 3 -51.51 -25.28 -2.54
CA GLY A 3 -50.20 -25.93 -2.53
C GLY A 3 -49.14 -24.93 -2.08
N GLY A 4 -48.40 -25.28 -1.03
CA GLY A 4 -47.26 -24.51 -0.55
C GLY A 4 -46.08 -24.67 -1.51
N TYR A 5 -45.74 -23.59 -2.20
CA TYR A 5 -44.47 -23.47 -2.92
C TYR A 5 -43.35 -23.29 -1.89
N ALA A 6 -42.50 -24.31 -1.73
CA ALA A 6 -41.22 -24.17 -1.08
C ALA A 6 -40.32 -23.29 -1.96
N GLN A 7 -39.96 -22.10 -1.49
CA GLN A 7 -38.90 -21.30 -2.09
C GLN A 7 -37.55 -21.96 -1.77
N PRO A 8 -36.69 -22.24 -2.76
CA PRO A 8 -35.33 -22.64 -2.48
C PRO A 8 -34.57 -21.44 -1.91
N ASP A 9 -34.00 -21.68 -0.75
CA ASP A 9 -33.08 -20.81 -0.03
C ASP A 9 -31.96 -20.38 -0.98
N ARG A 10 -31.98 -19.11 -1.41
CA ARG A 10 -30.86 -18.52 -2.14
C ARG A 10 -29.77 -18.27 -1.10
N GLY A 11 -29.01 -19.33 -0.83
CA GLY A 11 -27.70 -19.23 -0.24
C GLY A 11 -26.95 -18.12 -0.97
N HIS A 12 -26.82 -16.99 -0.30
CA HIS A 12 -25.81 -16.00 -0.64
C HIS A 12 -24.50 -16.71 -0.37
N GLY A 13 -24.02 -17.43 -1.39
CA GLY A 13 -22.64 -17.86 -1.45
C GLY A 13 -21.83 -16.60 -1.31
N HIS A 14 -21.31 -16.38 -0.10
CA HIS A 14 -20.20 -15.50 0.12
C HIS A 14 -19.07 -16.11 -0.70
N ILE A 15 -18.93 -15.65 -1.95
CA ILE A 15 -17.71 -15.85 -2.72
C ILE A 15 -16.70 -14.92 -2.06
N GLY A 16 -16.30 -15.27 -0.84
CA GLY A 16 -15.02 -14.87 -0.29
C GLY A 16 -14.00 -15.55 -1.15
N GLY A 17 -13.61 -14.90 -2.25
CA GLY A 17 -12.30 -15.18 -2.80
C GLY A 17 -11.34 -14.86 -1.67
N ASP A 18 -10.77 -15.88 -1.04
CA ASP A 18 -9.70 -15.72 -0.06
C ASP A 18 -8.61 -14.90 -0.75
N ARG A 19 -8.62 -13.59 -0.50
CA ARG A 19 -7.59 -12.68 -0.98
C ARG A 19 -6.31 -13.14 -0.30
N ALA A 20 -5.34 -13.60 -1.08
CA ALA A 20 -4.05 -14.00 -0.56
C ALA A 20 -3.34 -12.78 0.03
N VAL A 21 -3.29 -12.70 1.35
CA VAL A 21 -2.57 -11.65 2.08
C VAL A 21 -1.09 -12.02 2.15
N VAL A 22 -0.22 -11.08 1.81
CA VAL A 22 1.23 -11.22 1.88
C VAL A 22 1.78 -10.16 2.83
N SER A 23 2.64 -10.55 3.79
CA SER A 23 3.46 -9.60 4.54
C SER A 23 4.65 -9.21 3.67
N LEU A 24 5.14 -7.98 3.76
CA LEU A 24 6.42 -7.58 3.20
C LEU A 24 7.17 -6.81 4.29
N GLY A 25 8.48 -7.01 4.37
CA GLY A 25 9.30 -6.49 5.44
C GLY A 25 9.06 -7.20 6.79
N PRO A 26 9.62 -6.63 7.86
CA PRO A 26 9.70 -7.25 9.20
C PRO A 26 8.35 -7.41 9.90
N PHE A 27 7.37 -6.56 9.59
CA PHE A 27 6.07 -6.59 10.24
C PHE A 27 5.25 -7.81 9.79
N HIS A 28 4.69 -8.55 10.75
CA HIS A 28 3.92 -9.79 10.54
C HIS A 28 4.72 -10.96 9.95
N HIS A 29 6.04 -10.84 9.90
CA HIS A 29 6.89 -11.95 9.48
C HIS A 29 6.69 -13.15 10.44
N GLY A 30 6.48 -14.34 9.86
CA GLY A 30 6.30 -15.58 10.62
C GLY A 30 4.87 -15.85 11.12
N GLU A 31 3.92 -14.94 10.90
CA GLU A 31 2.53 -15.17 11.28
C GLU A 31 1.93 -16.41 10.60
N PRO A 32 1.24 -17.31 11.34
CA PRO A 32 0.74 -18.56 10.78
C PRO A 32 -0.16 -18.38 9.55
N ARG A 33 -0.98 -17.33 9.53
CA ARG A 33 -1.90 -17.02 8.42
C ARG A 33 -1.19 -16.58 7.13
N LEU A 34 0.06 -16.12 7.21
CA LEU A 34 0.83 -15.59 6.07
C LEU A 34 1.88 -16.58 5.54
N ARG A 35 2.17 -17.66 6.28
CA ARG A 35 3.13 -18.70 5.89
C ARG A 35 2.96 -19.26 4.47
N PRO A 36 1.73 -19.49 3.95
CA PRO A 36 1.59 -19.94 2.57
C PRO A 36 2.26 -19.00 1.57
N MET A 37 2.22 -17.68 1.82
CA MET A 37 2.85 -16.70 0.94
C MET A 37 4.37 -16.66 1.10
N GLU A 38 4.92 -17.02 2.25
CA GLU A 38 6.37 -17.14 2.45
C GLU A 38 6.98 -18.18 1.49
N GLU A 39 6.31 -19.31 1.26
CA GLU A 39 6.76 -20.30 0.27
C GLU A 39 6.75 -19.74 -1.16
N HIS A 40 5.76 -18.91 -1.49
CA HIS A 40 5.69 -18.27 -2.81
C HIS A 40 6.78 -17.22 -3.01
N LYS A 41 7.15 -16.48 -1.96
CA LYS A 41 8.27 -15.54 -2.01
C LYS A 41 9.61 -16.25 -2.22
N GLN A 42 9.84 -17.33 -1.49
CA GLN A 42 11.04 -18.16 -1.67
C GLN A 42 11.14 -18.71 -3.10
N ARG A 43 10.02 -19.17 -3.66
CA ARG A 43 9.96 -19.59 -5.07
C ARG A 43 10.27 -18.44 -6.04
N ALA A 44 9.80 -17.24 -5.74
CA ALA A 44 10.07 -16.05 -6.55
C ALA A 44 11.56 -15.67 -6.51
N LEU A 45 12.21 -15.72 -5.34
CA LEU A 45 13.66 -15.54 -5.21
C LEU A 45 14.44 -16.52 -6.11
N VAL A 46 14.10 -17.82 -6.04
CA VAL A 46 14.74 -18.84 -6.90
C VAL A 46 14.53 -18.54 -8.38
N HIS A 47 13.34 -18.10 -8.76
CA HIS A 47 13.04 -17.73 -10.14
C HIS A 47 13.82 -16.49 -10.58
N PHE A 48 13.89 -15.47 -9.73
CA PHE A 48 14.62 -14.23 -9.96
C PHE A 48 16.12 -14.49 -10.21
N ILE A 49 16.78 -15.28 -9.35
CA ILE A 49 18.19 -15.64 -9.49
C ILE A 49 18.42 -16.38 -10.82
N LYS A 50 17.56 -17.35 -11.15
CA LYS A 50 17.65 -18.10 -12.42
C LYS A 50 17.46 -17.20 -13.64
N ARG A 51 16.56 -16.22 -13.56
CA ARG A 51 16.24 -15.34 -14.69
C ARG A 51 17.32 -14.28 -14.90
N THR A 52 17.81 -13.68 -13.83
CA THR A 52 18.78 -12.58 -13.88
C THR A 52 20.23 -13.04 -13.94
N GLN A 53 20.50 -14.28 -13.52
CA GLN A 53 21.85 -14.83 -13.34
C GLN A 53 22.70 -14.05 -12.32
N VAL A 54 22.07 -13.20 -11.50
CA VAL A 54 22.74 -12.49 -10.40
C VAL A 54 22.93 -13.47 -9.23
N PRO A 55 24.16 -13.69 -8.74
CA PRO A 55 24.41 -14.50 -7.55
C PRO A 55 23.70 -13.95 -6.32
N PHE A 56 23.24 -14.83 -5.43
CA PHE A 56 22.59 -14.43 -4.19
C PHE A 56 23.52 -13.59 -3.30
N ASP A 57 24.81 -13.94 -3.24
CA ASP A 57 25.80 -13.22 -2.43
C ASP A 57 25.97 -11.76 -2.87
N ASP A 58 25.83 -11.50 -4.17
CA ASP A 58 25.90 -10.13 -4.70
C ASP A 58 24.66 -9.31 -4.28
N LEU A 59 23.49 -9.93 -4.23
CA LEU A 59 22.28 -9.30 -3.69
C LEU A 59 22.42 -9.00 -2.20
N VAL A 60 23.00 -9.94 -1.44
CA VAL A 60 23.30 -9.75 -0.02
C VAL A 60 24.26 -8.59 0.18
N ALA A 61 25.39 -8.56 -0.55
CA ALA A 61 26.35 -7.48 -0.47
C ALA A 61 25.71 -6.11 -0.75
N ALA A 62 24.95 -6.00 -1.85
CA ALA A 62 24.24 -4.77 -2.21
C ALA A 62 23.21 -4.34 -1.15
N ALA A 63 22.48 -5.27 -0.56
CA ALA A 63 21.52 -4.97 0.51
C ALA A 63 22.22 -4.57 1.82
N TYR A 64 23.40 -5.12 2.11
CA TYR A 64 24.20 -4.75 3.28
C TYR A 64 24.72 -3.32 3.22
N ASP A 65 25.00 -2.78 2.03
CA ASP A 65 25.44 -1.39 1.86
C ASP A 65 24.40 -0.39 2.37
N VAL A 66 23.11 -0.75 2.30
CA VAL A 66 21.98 0.11 2.71
C VAL A 66 21.26 -0.39 3.97
N VAL A 67 21.70 -1.50 4.59
CA VAL A 67 20.97 -2.16 5.68
C VAL A 67 20.70 -1.25 6.88
N GLN A 68 21.68 -0.41 7.24
CA GLN A 68 21.52 0.47 8.41
C GLN A 68 20.44 1.52 8.14
N GLN A 69 20.46 2.12 6.95
CA GLN A 69 19.43 3.08 6.54
C GLN A 69 18.06 2.41 6.51
N LEU A 70 17.98 1.20 5.94
CA LEU A 70 16.75 0.40 5.93
C LEU A 70 16.22 0.16 7.35
N GLN A 71 17.05 -0.27 8.29
CA GLN A 71 16.63 -0.49 9.69
C GLN A 71 16.18 0.81 10.37
N ASP A 72 16.87 1.92 10.11
CA ASP A 72 16.57 3.23 10.70
C ASP A 72 15.27 3.84 10.15
N ALA A 73 14.88 3.49 8.91
CA ALA A 73 13.60 3.87 8.33
C ALA A 73 12.39 3.23 9.05
N TYR A 74 12.62 2.17 9.84
CA TYR A 74 11.62 1.55 10.69
C TYR A 74 11.65 2.13 12.11
N GLN A 75 10.69 3.03 12.43
CA GLN A 75 10.58 3.65 13.76
C GLN A 75 10.47 2.62 14.91
N LYS A 76 9.71 1.53 14.70
CA LYS A 76 9.48 0.45 15.67
C LYS A 76 9.85 -0.90 15.08
N LEU A 77 11.15 -1.14 14.89
CA LEU A 77 11.66 -2.44 14.45
C LEU A 77 11.84 -3.37 15.66
N ASP A 78 11.34 -4.61 15.55
CA ASP A 78 11.55 -5.63 16.58
C ASP A 78 13.04 -5.94 16.78
N GLY A 79 13.42 -6.28 18.02
CA GLY A 79 14.81 -6.59 18.38
C GLY A 79 15.41 -7.71 17.53
N GLU A 80 14.59 -8.69 17.13
CA GLU A 80 15.00 -9.76 16.21
C GLU A 80 15.60 -9.22 14.90
N PHE A 81 15.00 -8.18 14.32
CA PHE A 81 15.44 -7.59 13.06
C PHE A 81 16.39 -6.42 13.26
N ARG A 82 16.31 -5.71 14.39
CA ARG A 82 17.23 -4.62 14.74
C ARG A 82 18.62 -5.14 15.10
N ASP A 83 18.69 -6.21 15.88
CA ASP A 83 19.95 -6.76 16.39
C ASP A 83 20.58 -7.79 15.44
N ASN A 84 19.83 -8.30 14.46
CA ASN A 84 20.31 -9.27 13.47
C ASN A 84 20.15 -8.75 12.02
N LYS A 85 21.16 -8.00 11.57
CA LYS A 85 21.22 -7.47 10.20
C LYS A 85 21.10 -8.52 9.11
N GLY A 86 21.70 -9.71 9.30
CA GLY A 86 21.68 -10.77 8.30
C GLY A 86 20.27 -11.31 8.06
N ARG A 87 19.55 -11.58 9.13
CA ARG A 87 18.14 -12.01 9.04
C ARG A 87 17.25 -10.93 8.42
N PHE A 88 17.48 -9.67 8.77
CA PHE A 88 16.74 -8.55 8.18
C PHE A 88 17.03 -8.39 6.68
N VAL A 89 18.30 -8.50 6.26
CA VAL A 89 18.69 -8.46 4.84
C VAL A 89 18.07 -9.62 4.06
N GLU A 90 18.10 -10.84 4.60
CA GLU A 90 17.50 -12.01 3.96
C GLU A 90 15.99 -11.79 3.72
N LEU A 91 15.27 -11.30 4.74
CA LEU A 91 13.86 -10.97 4.63
C LEU A 91 13.62 -9.94 3.52
N MET A 92 14.41 -8.86 3.50
CA MET A 92 14.25 -7.80 2.51
C MET A 92 14.52 -8.27 1.08
N ILE A 93 15.53 -9.14 0.87
CA ILE A 93 15.84 -9.69 -0.45
C ILE A 93 14.73 -10.62 -0.94
N VAL A 94 14.22 -11.49 -0.07
CA VAL A 94 13.12 -12.41 -0.41
C VAL A 94 11.88 -11.63 -0.83
N ASP A 95 11.52 -10.60 -0.06
CA ASP A 95 10.35 -9.76 -0.32
C ASP A 95 10.52 -8.88 -1.56
N GLY A 96 11.71 -8.31 -1.75
CA GLY A 96 12.07 -7.54 -2.94
C GLY A 96 12.01 -8.37 -4.21
N CYS A 97 12.59 -9.57 -4.21
CA CYS A 97 12.54 -10.48 -5.36
C CYS A 97 11.11 -10.92 -5.68
N PHE A 98 10.29 -11.18 -4.66
CA PHE A 98 8.88 -11.49 -4.85
C PHE A 98 8.12 -10.35 -5.53
N MET A 99 8.30 -9.11 -5.06
CA MET A 99 7.70 -7.94 -5.71
C MET A 99 8.15 -7.79 -7.16
N LEU A 100 9.46 -7.86 -7.42
CA LEU A 100 10.00 -7.72 -8.78
C LEU A 100 9.47 -8.78 -9.74
N GLU A 101 9.39 -10.04 -9.31
CA GLU A 101 8.82 -11.12 -10.13
C GLU A 101 7.33 -10.95 -10.39
N LYS A 102 6.58 -10.42 -9.42
CA LYS A 102 5.16 -10.07 -9.65
C LYS A 102 5.03 -8.95 -10.67
N LEU A 103 5.87 -7.91 -10.61
CA LEU A 103 5.87 -6.82 -11.58
C LEU A 103 6.20 -7.34 -13.00
N VAL A 104 7.27 -8.13 -13.15
CA VAL A 104 7.68 -8.71 -14.45
C VAL A 104 6.64 -9.67 -15.02
N ALA A 105 6.00 -10.50 -14.17
CA ALA A 105 4.96 -11.44 -14.60
C ALA A 105 3.69 -10.74 -15.11
N VAL A 106 3.46 -9.48 -14.72
CA VAL A 106 2.34 -8.69 -15.22
C VAL A 106 2.72 -7.91 -16.48
N GLU A 107 3.96 -7.44 -16.60
CA GLU A 107 4.49 -6.81 -17.83
C GLU A 107 4.42 -7.74 -19.04
N THR A 108 4.70 -9.02 -18.83
CA THR A 108 4.75 -10.06 -19.87
C THR A 108 3.37 -10.57 -20.32
N ARG A 109 2.26 -10.11 -19.71
CA ARG A 109 0.88 -10.52 -20.06
C ARG A 109 0.22 -9.75 -21.22
N GLY A 110 0.98 -8.96 -21.99
CA GLY A 110 0.55 -8.31 -23.23
C GLY A 110 0.10 -6.85 -23.04
N GLN A 111 0.69 -5.93 -23.83
CA GLN A 111 0.47 -4.46 -23.81
C GLN A 111 -1.00 -4.05 -24.04
N PRO A 112 -1.56 -3.04 -23.31
CA PRO A 112 -1.49 -1.58 -23.66
C PRO A 112 -1.70 -0.61 -22.44
N PRO A 113 -2.03 0.71 -22.62
CA PRO A 113 -1.25 1.85 -23.14
C PRO A 113 -0.39 2.54 -22.05
N ASN A 114 0.68 3.23 -22.48
CA ASN A 114 1.63 4.04 -21.66
C ASN A 114 2.22 3.30 -20.44
N GLU A 115 3.51 2.99 -20.47
CA GLU A 115 4.24 2.27 -19.40
C GLU A 115 3.91 2.81 -17.99
N ASP A 116 3.79 4.13 -17.85
CA ASP A 116 3.37 4.83 -16.64
C ASP A 116 2.00 4.40 -16.07
N GLN A 117 0.99 4.22 -16.93
CA GLN A 117 -0.36 3.85 -16.48
C GLN A 117 -0.40 2.41 -15.98
N ILE A 118 0.44 1.55 -16.56
CA ILE A 118 0.59 0.16 -16.16
C ILE A 118 1.30 0.09 -14.80
N ILE A 119 2.43 0.79 -14.63
CA ILE A 119 3.17 0.84 -13.37
C ILE A 119 2.29 1.40 -12.25
N ASN A 120 1.57 2.50 -12.53
CA ASN A 120 0.64 3.07 -11.56
C ASN A 120 -0.49 2.09 -11.22
N ARG A 121 -1.05 1.36 -12.20
CA ARG A 121 -2.07 0.33 -11.94
C ARG A 121 -1.53 -0.78 -11.05
N TRP A 122 -0.27 -1.20 -11.24
CA TRP A 122 0.37 -2.23 -10.40
C TRP A 122 0.58 -1.78 -8.97
N VAL A 123 1.04 -0.55 -8.79
CA VAL A 123 1.16 0.08 -7.47
C VAL A 123 -0.22 0.12 -6.81
N LEU A 124 -1.27 0.50 -7.54
CA LEU A 124 -2.62 0.54 -7.00
C LEU A 124 -3.17 -0.85 -6.63
N GLU A 125 -3.04 -1.85 -7.49
CA GLU A 125 -3.45 -3.24 -7.20
C GLU A 125 -2.71 -3.80 -5.98
N PHE A 126 -1.47 -3.40 -5.77
CA PHE A 126 -0.67 -3.74 -4.59
C PHE A 126 -1.17 -3.02 -3.32
N LEU A 127 -1.43 -1.71 -3.39
CA LEU A 127 -1.81 -0.89 -2.23
C LEU A 127 -3.25 -1.07 -1.79
N SER A 128 -4.14 -1.35 -2.73
CA SER A 128 -5.52 -1.71 -2.42
C SER A 128 -6.15 -2.38 -3.62
N SER A 129 -6.66 -3.59 -3.42
CA SER A 129 -7.46 -4.26 -4.44
C SER A 129 -8.77 -3.51 -4.78
N GLU A 130 -9.12 -2.46 -4.02
CA GLU A 130 -10.24 -1.56 -4.29
C GLU A 130 -9.81 -0.22 -4.94
N ALA A 131 -8.52 0.01 -5.15
CA ALA A 131 -8.03 1.23 -5.77
C ALA A 131 -8.50 1.36 -7.23
N GLN A 132 -8.99 2.54 -7.60
CA GLN A 132 -9.42 2.78 -8.97
C GLN A 132 -8.24 3.10 -9.90
N PRO A 133 -8.26 2.61 -11.16
CA PRO A 133 -7.27 2.99 -12.16
C PRO A 133 -7.18 4.51 -12.33
N LEU A 134 -5.96 5.02 -12.54
CA LEU A 134 -5.76 6.43 -12.89
C LEU A 134 -6.32 6.73 -14.28
N ALA A 135 -6.83 7.96 -14.47
CA ALA A 135 -7.28 8.44 -15.77
C ALA A 135 -6.12 8.50 -16.79
N ALA A 136 -6.43 8.30 -18.07
CA ALA A 136 -5.45 8.43 -19.14
C ALA A 136 -4.84 9.85 -19.16
N GLY A 137 -3.51 9.93 -19.11
CA GLY A 137 -2.76 11.20 -19.07
C GLY A 137 -2.18 11.59 -17.70
N VAL A 138 -2.40 10.80 -16.66
CA VAL A 138 -1.64 10.91 -15.40
C VAL A 138 -0.27 10.27 -15.61
N GLY A 139 0.80 11.07 -15.58
CA GLY A 139 2.18 10.57 -15.70
C GLY A 139 2.59 9.65 -14.55
N LEU A 140 3.76 9.02 -14.66
CA LEU A 140 4.33 8.15 -13.62
C LEU A 140 4.32 8.84 -12.25
N GLY A 141 3.72 8.21 -11.24
CA GLY A 141 3.87 8.69 -9.87
C GLY A 141 5.26 8.36 -9.36
N LEU A 142 5.97 9.37 -8.85
CA LEU A 142 7.34 9.24 -8.37
C LEU A 142 7.45 8.50 -7.03
N HIS A 143 6.32 8.34 -6.32
CA HIS A 143 6.20 7.79 -4.97
C HIS A 143 4.92 6.94 -4.88
N PRO A 144 4.97 5.68 -4.41
CA PRO A 144 3.80 4.80 -4.30
C PRO A 144 2.60 5.42 -3.56
N LEU A 145 2.83 6.13 -2.47
CA LEU A 145 1.78 6.82 -1.70
C LEU A 145 1.17 7.99 -2.47
N ASP A 146 1.96 8.67 -3.31
CA ASP A 146 1.44 9.71 -4.21
C ASP A 146 0.57 9.12 -5.32
N VAL A 147 0.96 7.96 -5.89
CA VAL A 147 0.12 7.21 -6.85
C VAL A 147 -1.24 6.86 -6.22
N PHE A 148 -1.22 6.32 -5.00
CA PHE A 148 -2.43 5.98 -4.25
C PHE A 148 -3.29 7.20 -3.96
N ARG A 149 -2.69 8.28 -3.46
CA ARG A 149 -3.39 9.55 -3.20
C ARG A 149 -4.05 10.10 -4.48
N LYS A 150 -3.34 10.10 -5.61
CA LYS A 150 -3.86 10.59 -6.90
C LYS A 150 -5.06 9.77 -7.37
N SER A 151 -5.06 8.45 -7.15
CA SER A 151 -6.22 7.59 -7.46
C SER A 151 -7.49 8.04 -6.76
N MET A 152 -7.39 8.50 -5.52
CA MET A 152 -8.54 8.96 -4.73
C MET A 152 -8.99 10.40 -5.08
N LEU A 153 -8.20 11.16 -5.85
CA LEU A 153 -8.47 12.57 -6.16
C LEU A 153 -9.17 12.80 -7.52
N LEU A 154 -9.17 11.82 -8.43
CA LEU A 154 -9.51 12.04 -9.84
C LEU A 154 -10.98 11.76 -10.23
N GLN A 155 -11.89 11.54 -9.27
CA GLN A 155 -13.27 11.14 -9.58
C GLN A 155 -14.21 12.26 -10.10
N SER A 156 -13.75 13.48 -10.40
CA SER A 156 -14.61 14.58 -10.91
C SER A 156 -13.82 15.76 -11.51
N PRO A 157 -14.41 16.56 -12.42
CA PRO A 157 -13.77 17.75 -13.00
C PRO A 157 -13.32 18.73 -11.90
N PRO A 158 -12.25 19.51 -12.16
CA PRO A 158 -11.64 20.35 -11.14
C PRO A 158 -12.63 21.39 -10.60
N ARG A 159 -13.02 21.26 -9.34
CA ARG A 159 -13.61 22.39 -8.60
C ARG A 159 -12.51 23.40 -8.30
N ARG A 160 -12.79 24.67 -8.62
CA ARG A 160 -11.90 25.83 -8.46
C ARG A 160 -11.19 25.78 -7.11
N SER A 161 -9.87 25.84 -7.16
CA SER A 161 -8.98 25.93 -6.00
C SER A 161 -9.38 27.11 -5.11
N ARG A 162 -9.56 26.86 -3.81
CA ARG A 162 -9.49 27.93 -2.80
C ARG A 162 -8.04 28.45 -2.76
N PRO A 163 -7.81 29.72 -2.37
CA PRO A 163 -6.45 30.25 -2.26
C PRO A 163 -5.61 29.35 -1.36
N GLN A 164 -4.38 29.05 -1.80
CA GLN A 164 -3.38 28.41 -0.96
C GLN A 164 -3.13 29.33 0.24
N ILE A 165 -3.29 28.78 1.44
CA ILE A 165 -2.73 29.38 2.64
C ILE A 165 -1.25 29.01 2.60
N ASP A 166 -0.37 30.01 2.55
CA ASP A 166 1.07 29.82 2.66
C ASP A 166 1.37 29.15 4.01
N SER A 167 1.59 27.84 4.00
CA SER A 167 2.01 27.09 5.18
C SER A 167 3.53 27.17 5.29
N ASP A 168 4.00 27.74 6.39
CA ASP A 168 5.39 27.80 6.83
C ASP A 168 6.06 26.41 6.74
N PRO A 169 7.22 26.26 6.06
CA PRO A 169 7.85 24.96 5.79
C PRO A 169 8.31 24.19 7.04
N PHE A 170 8.28 24.78 8.23
CA PHE A 170 8.90 24.22 9.44
C PHE A 170 7.96 23.66 10.50
N VAL A 171 6.64 23.66 10.28
CA VAL A 171 5.75 22.99 11.22
C VAL A 171 5.58 21.55 10.77
N SER A 172 6.28 20.61 11.42
CA SER A 172 5.83 19.22 11.45
C SER A 172 4.48 19.24 12.16
N GLU A 173 3.42 19.43 11.40
CA GLU A 173 2.06 19.59 11.91
C GLU A 173 1.73 18.28 12.64
N ILE A 174 1.79 18.31 13.98
CA ILE A 174 1.40 17.18 14.81
C ILE A 174 -0.08 16.95 14.53
N ILE A 175 -0.38 15.98 13.67
CA ILE A 175 -1.75 15.60 13.35
C ILE A 175 -2.34 15.03 14.64
N ARG A 176 -3.26 15.78 15.24
CA ARG A 176 -3.96 15.39 16.48
C ARG A 176 -4.74 14.08 16.22
N PRO A 177 -4.65 13.08 17.11
CA PRO A 177 -5.44 11.87 16.99
C PRO A 177 -6.94 12.16 16.85
N ALA A 178 -7.65 11.35 16.07
CA ALA A 178 -9.09 11.54 15.84
C ALA A 178 -9.92 11.56 17.14
N VAL A 179 -9.46 10.86 18.17
CA VAL A 179 -10.09 10.85 19.51
C VAL A 179 -10.03 12.22 20.16
N GLU A 180 -8.88 12.90 20.14
CA GLU A 180 -8.76 14.24 20.72
C GLU A 180 -9.60 15.27 19.97
N LEU A 181 -9.72 15.12 18.65
CA LEU A 181 -10.61 15.96 17.84
C LEU A 181 -12.07 15.72 18.24
N TYR A 182 -12.47 14.47 18.45
CA TYR A 182 -13.81 14.13 18.91
C TYR A 182 -14.12 14.74 20.29
N GLU A 183 -13.19 14.62 21.23
CA GLU A 183 -13.30 15.21 22.57
C GLU A 183 -13.38 16.74 22.54
N ALA A 184 -12.72 17.37 21.56
CA ALA A 184 -12.82 18.80 21.30
C ALA A 184 -14.15 19.23 20.66
N GLY A 185 -15.10 18.30 20.44
CA GLY A 185 -16.43 18.57 19.91
C GLY A 185 -16.58 18.37 18.41
N LEU A 186 -15.54 17.88 17.72
CA LEU A 186 -15.61 17.54 16.30
C LEU A 186 -16.38 16.23 16.12
N ARG A 187 -17.23 16.17 15.10
CA ARG A 187 -18.01 14.97 14.76
C ARG A 187 -17.59 14.45 13.41
N PHE A 188 -17.56 13.14 13.26
CA PHE A 188 -17.15 12.50 12.01
C PHE A 188 -18.39 11.94 11.30
N LYS A 189 -18.45 12.12 9.98
CA LYS A 189 -19.49 11.56 9.11
C LYS A 189 -18.83 10.93 7.89
N LYS A 190 -19.39 9.84 7.37
CA LYS A 190 -18.99 9.32 6.06
C LYS A 190 -19.46 10.23 4.92
N SER A 191 -18.62 10.39 3.91
CA SER A 191 -18.97 11.03 2.64
C SER A 191 -20.03 10.22 1.88
N GLU A 192 -20.74 10.89 0.97
CA GLU A 192 -21.67 10.24 0.04
C GLU A 192 -20.94 9.45 -1.05
N THR A 193 -19.73 9.87 -1.41
CA THR A 193 -18.83 9.12 -2.27
C THR A 193 -17.98 8.16 -1.44
N LEU A 194 -17.83 6.93 -1.92
CA LEU A 194 -17.20 5.88 -1.12
C LEU A 194 -15.68 6.05 -0.98
N GLN A 195 -14.99 6.67 -1.96
CA GLN A 195 -13.51 6.60 -2.03
C GLN A 195 -12.81 7.87 -2.56
N SER A 196 -13.46 9.05 -2.58
CA SER A 196 -12.77 10.27 -3.04
C SER A 196 -12.31 11.20 -1.91
N LEU A 197 -11.02 11.55 -1.93
CA LEU A 197 -10.44 12.56 -1.02
C LEU A 197 -10.95 13.98 -1.28
N ARG A 198 -11.64 14.24 -2.41
CA ARG A 198 -12.22 15.57 -2.70
C ARG A 198 -13.47 15.88 -1.88
N ASP A 199 -14.09 14.86 -1.30
CA ASP A 199 -15.32 15.01 -0.53
C ASP A 199 -15.10 15.22 0.97
N ILE A 200 -13.84 15.51 1.34
CA ILE A 200 -13.52 15.99 2.68
C ILE A 200 -14.14 17.38 2.85
N GLN A 201 -15.10 17.48 3.76
CA GLN A 201 -15.83 18.73 4.02
C GLN A 201 -15.94 18.94 5.52
N PHE A 202 -15.65 20.15 5.98
CA PHE A 202 -15.88 20.55 7.35
C PHE A 202 -16.96 21.62 7.41
N SER A 203 -18.05 21.34 8.13
CA SER A 203 -19.12 22.32 8.33
C SER A 203 -19.75 22.13 9.71
N HIS A 204 -19.94 23.22 10.44
CA HIS A 204 -20.65 23.24 11.74
C HIS A 204 -20.15 22.17 12.74
N GLY A 205 -18.83 21.98 12.84
CA GLY A 205 -18.24 20.99 13.74
C GLY A 205 -18.30 19.54 13.24
N VAL A 206 -18.82 19.29 12.04
CA VAL A 206 -18.87 17.96 11.42
C VAL A 206 -17.85 17.87 10.29
N LEU A 207 -16.91 16.95 10.41
CA LEU A 207 -15.95 16.56 9.37
C LEU A 207 -16.49 15.33 8.62
N SER A 208 -16.85 15.54 7.36
CA SER A 208 -17.18 14.47 6.41
C SER A 208 -15.89 13.91 5.81
N LEU A 209 -15.70 12.59 5.84
CA LEU A 209 -14.53 11.90 5.30
C LEU A 209 -14.95 10.76 4.37
N PRO A 210 -14.18 10.48 3.29
CA PRO A 210 -14.36 9.25 2.53
C PRO A 210 -14.14 8.02 3.41
N VAL A 211 -14.74 6.90 3.03
CA VAL A 211 -14.53 5.63 3.75
C VAL A 211 -13.18 5.07 3.31
N ILE A 212 -12.29 4.87 4.27
CA ILE A 212 -11.06 4.13 4.08
C ILE A 212 -11.21 2.84 4.88
N THR A 213 -11.12 1.71 4.21
CA THR A 213 -11.11 0.41 4.87
C THR A 213 -9.75 0.24 5.53
N VAL A 214 -9.75 0.16 6.85
CA VAL A 214 -8.57 -0.21 7.64
C VAL A 214 -8.80 -1.65 8.08
N ASP A 215 -8.03 -2.55 7.49
CA ASP A 215 -7.94 -3.93 7.96
C ASP A 215 -6.64 -4.13 8.77
N ASP A 216 -6.47 -5.33 9.30
CA ASP A 216 -5.25 -5.70 10.04
C ASP A 216 -3.99 -5.53 9.18
N THR A 217 -4.13 -5.36 7.86
CA THR A 217 -3.02 -5.20 6.90
C THR A 217 -2.53 -3.78 6.67
N THR A 218 -3.38 -2.83 7.03
CA THR A 218 -3.28 -1.45 6.56
C THR A 218 -2.13 -0.70 7.24
N GLU A 219 -1.97 -0.83 8.55
CA GLU A 219 -0.94 -0.09 9.31
C GLU A 219 0.47 -0.41 8.81
N TYR A 220 0.82 -1.68 8.70
CA TYR A 220 2.16 -2.09 8.29
C TYR A 220 2.43 -1.85 6.81
N MET A 221 1.42 -1.95 5.95
CA MET A 221 1.57 -1.60 4.54
C MET A 221 2.03 -0.15 4.41
N PHE A 222 1.35 0.78 5.09
CA PHE A 222 1.75 2.18 5.10
C PHE A 222 3.11 2.40 5.78
N LEU A 223 3.42 1.71 6.89
CA LEU A 223 4.74 1.82 7.54
C LEU A 223 5.89 1.38 6.60
N ASN A 224 5.73 0.26 5.90
CA ASN A 224 6.71 -0.22 4.92
C ASN A 224 6.89 0.75 3.76
N LEU A 225 5.81 1.35 3.27
CA LEU A 225 5.87 2.32 2.17
C LEU A 225 6.48 3.64 2.60
N MET A 226 6.15 4.13 3.80
CA MET A 226 6.79 5.32 4.36
C MET A 226 8.29 5.10 4.57
N ALA A 227 8.69 3.91 5.04
CA ALA A 227 10.10 3.55 5.14
C ALA A 227 10.77 3.51 3.75
N PHE A 228 10.14 2.85 2.77
CA PHE A 228 10.61 2.79 1.39
C PHE A 228 10.78 4.18 0.76
N GLU A 229 9.78 5.06 0.89
CA GLU A 229 9.83 6.41 0.34
C GLU A 229 10.87 7.28 1.04
N SER A 230 11.01 7.17 2.37
CA SER A 230 12.02 7.92 3.13
C SER A 230 13.43 7.62 2.62
N LEU A 231 13.72 6.36 2.28
CA LEU A 231 15.02 5.94 1.74
C LEU A 231 15.29 6.42 0.31
N HIS A 232 14.24 6.63 -0.48
CA HIS A 232 14.38 7.08 -1.88
C HIS A 232 14.36 8.60 -2.01
N ILE A 233 13.90 9.34 -1.00
CA ILE A 233 14.01 10.80 -0.92
C ILE A 233 15.49 11.22 -0.77
N ASP A 234 16.28 10.46 -0.01
CA ASP A 234 17.71 10.74 0.22
C ASP A 234 18.63 10.41 -0.98
N CYS A 235 18.13 9.69 -1.99
CA CYS A 235 18.87 9.37 -3.23
C CYS A 235 18.68 10.40 -4.36
N ARG A 236 17.98 11.51 -4.12
CA ARG A 236 17.83 12.62 -5.10
C ARG A 236 18.61 13.87 -4.69
N HIS A 237 19.93 13.76 -4.59
CA HIS A 237 20.83 14.91 -4.61
C HIS A 237 22.13 14.60 -5.36
#